data_AF-A0ABD0AL59-F1
#
_entry.id   AF-A0ABD0AL59-F1
#
_cell.length_a   1.000
_cell.length_b   1.000
_cell.length_c   1.000
_cell.angle_alpha   90.00
_cell.angle_beta   90.00
_cell.angle_gamma   90.00
#
_symmetry.space_group_name_H-M   'P 1'
#
loop_
_entity.id
_entity.type
_entity.pdbx_description
1 polymer ?
#
loop_
_entity_poly.entity_id
_entity_poly.type
_entity_poly.pdbx_seq_one_letter_code
_entity_poly.pdbx_strand_id
1 'polypeptide(L)'
;MKIHTLGPAVTDSYRAAEQYRADHENLEVVGHPSFEVLYQSIPELRGELLLIPAAVKTPTGASWGDLHYQYGDRLELIDSLITELSPLAILERRGRSGQRAYCHPTTIDYLTRNVEGPLEIIPCPSKWQAYRCYQTNGDRLCGATARGTGGGRGL
;
A
#
# COMPACT_ATOMS: atom_id res chain seq x y z
N MET A 1 -16.24 -12.18 -13.49
CA MET A 1 -14.85 -12.61 -13.18
C MET A 1 -14.34 -11.74 -12.04
N LYS A 2 -13.38 -12.19 -11.23
CA LYS A 2 -12.83 -11.39 -10.13
C LYS A 2 -11.33 -11.17 -10.30
N ILE A 3 -10.83 -10.03 -9.82
CA ILE A 3 -9.41 -9.73 -9.71
C ILE A 3 -9.05 -9.52 -8.23
N HIS A 4 -8.14 -10.34 -7.74
CA HIS A 4 -7.74 -10.39 -6.34
C HIS A 4 -6.43 -9.66 -6.13
N THR A 5 -6.39 -8.77 -5.13
CA THR A 5 -5.19 -8.00 -4.81
C THR A 5 -5.14 -7.59 -3.34
N LEU A 6 -4.11 -6.86 -2.93
CA LEU A 6 -3.97 -6.32 -1.59
C LEU A 6 -4.96 -5.17 -1.35
N GLY A 7 -5.84 -5.32 -0.36
CA GLY A 7 -6.66 -4.25 0.19
C GLY A 7 -5.99 -3.53 1.38
N PRO A 8 -6.69 -2.58 2.03
CA PRO A 8 -8.01 -2.02 1.67
C PRO A 8 -7.97 -1.14 0.40
N ALA A 9 -9.12 -0.57 0.00
CA ALA A 9 -9.28 0.23 -1.24
C ALA A 9 -8.32 1.43 -1.41
N VAL A 10 -7.65 1.84 -0.34
CA VAL A 10 -6.69 2.94 -0.34
C VAL A 10 -5.26 2.52 -0.68
N THR A 11 -4.97 1.23 -0.84
CA THR A 11 -3.65 0.75 -1.25
C THR A 11 -3.41 1.04 -2.73
N ASP A 12 -2.13 1.20 -3.11
CA ASP A 12 -1.76 1.36 -4.53
C ASP A 12 -2.14 0.11 -5.35
N SER A 13 -2.07 -1.09 -4.76
CA SER A 13 -2.48 -2.35 -5.43
C SER A 13 -3.98 -2.39 -5.73
N TYR A 14 -4.84 -1.99 -4.79
CA TYR A 14 -6.29 -1.94 -5.05
C TYR A 14 -6.63 -0.90 -6.11
N ARG A 15 -5.96 0.25 -6.08
CA ARG A 15 -6.12 1.28 -7.12
C ARG A 15 -5.67 0.78 -8.50
N ALA A 16 -4.58 0.02 -8.58
CA ALA A 16 -4.14 -0.59 -9.83
C ALA A 16 -5.18 -1.60 -10.37
N ALA A 17 -5.82 -2.37 -9.50
CA ALA A 17 -6.91 -3.27 -9.89
C ALA A 17 -8.16 -2.52 -10.36
N GLU A 18 -8.51 -1.41 -9.72
CA GLU A 18 -9.60 -0.54 -10.17
C GLU A 18 -9.31 0.11 -11.54
N GLN A 19 -8.05 0.49 -11.79
CA GLN A 19 -7.62 0.98 -13.11
C GLN A 19 -7.72 -0.11 -14.18
N TYR A 20 -7.20 -1.31 -13.88
CA TYR A 20 -7.31 -2.45 -14.80
C TYR A 20 -8.78 -2.81 -15.08
N ARG A 21 -9.64 -2.77 -14.05
CA ARG A 21 -11.08 -3.00 -14.18
C ARG A 21 -11.75 -1.99 -15.11
N ALA A 22 -11.30 -0.74 -15.15
CA ALA A 22 -11.95 0.29 -15.96
C ALA A 22 -11.97 -0.07 -17.46
N ASP A 23 -10.99 -0.85 -17.92
CA ASP A 23 -10.88 -1.32 -19.31
C ASP A 23 -11.49 -2.72 -19.53
N HIS A 24 -12.06 -3.34 -18.49
CA HIS A 24 -12.57 -4.72 -18.52
C HIS A 24 -13.98 -4.83 -17.92
N GLU A 25 -14.99 -4.95 -18.78
CA GLU A 25 -16.38 -5.10 -18.37
C GLU A 25 -16.59 -6.36 -17.48
N ASN A 26 -17.47 -6.25 -16.48
CA ASN A 26 -17.87 -7.36 -15.59
C ASN A 26 -16.74 -7.98 -14.74
N LEU A 27 -15.66 -7.23 -14.51
CA LEU A 27 -14.61 -7.58 -13.56
C LEU A 27 -14.89 -6.96 -12.18
N GLU A 28 -14.77 -7.74 -11.10
CA GLU A 28 -14.94 -7.28 -9.72
C GLU A 28 -13.59 -7.26 -8.98
N VAL A 29 -13.28 -6.19 -8.24
CA VAL A 29 -12.04 -6.09 -7.46
C VAL A 29 -12.25 -6.60 -6.03
N VAL A 30 -11.47 -7.61 -5.64
CA VAL A 30 -11.49 -8.20 -4.30
C VAL A 30 -10.18 -7.89 -3.57
N GLY A 31 -10.30 -7.20 -2.42
CA GLY A 31 -9.18 -6.84 -1.57
C GLY A 31 -8.92 -7.87 -0.47
N HIS A 32 -7.68 -8.33 -0.34
CA HIS A 32 -7.19 -9.23 0.69
C HIS A 32 -6.38 -8.49 1.77
N PRO A 33 -6.32 -9.00 3.01
CA PRO A 33 -5.60 -8.33 4.10
C PRO A 33 -4.07 -8.37 3.94
N SER A 34 -3.53 -9.36 3.22
CA SER A 34 -2.11 -9.46 2.90
C SER A 34 -1.91 -10.30 1.63
N PHE A 35 -0.70 -10.23 1.04
CA PHE A 35 -0.37 -11.09 -0.09
C PHE A 35 -0.21 -12.56 0.33
N GLU A 36 0.23 -12.84 1.57
CA GLU A 36 0.35 -14.21 2.09
C GLU A 36 -1.01 -14.90 2.14
N VAL A 37 -2.03 -14.19 2.61
CA VAL A 37 -3.41 -14.71 2.60
C VAL A 37 -3.88 -14.96 1.17
N LEU A 38 -3.60 -14.03 0.24
CA LEU A 38 -3.94 -14.22 -1.17
C LEU A 38 -3.24 -15.45 -1.77
N TYR A 39 -1.95 -15.66 -1.50
CA TYR A 39 -1.20 -16.81 -2.02
C TYR A 39 -1.71 -18.14 -1.45
N GLN A 40 -2.11 -18.15 -0.18
CA GLN A 40 -2.74 -19.33 0.43
C GLN A 40 -4.06 -19.69 -0.25
N SER A 41 -4.78 -18.71 -0.78
CA SER A 41 -6.06 -18.91 -1.46
C SER A 41 -5.96 -19.32 -2.94
N ILE A 42 -4.78 -19.30 -3.56
CA ILE A 42 -4.59 -19.64 -4.99
C ILE A 42 -5.34 -20.92 -5.42
N PRO A 43 -5.32 -22.04 -4.65
CA PRO A 43 -6.02 -23.26 -5.06
C PRO A 43 -7.52 -23.08 -5.29
N GLU A 44 -8.16 -22.14 -4.60
CA GLU A 44 -9.59 -21.85 -4.71
C GLU A 44 -9.94 -20.82 -5.80
N LEU A 45 -8.97 -20.02 -6.28
CA LEU A 45 -9.18 -18.90 -7.21
C LEU A 45 -9.14 -19.31 -8.69
N ARG A 46 -9.54 -20.54 -9.02
CA ARG A 46 -9.46 -21.06 -10.40
C ARG A 46 -10.34 -20.24 -11.35
N GLY A 47 -9.74 -19.74 -12.42
CA GLY A 47 -10.44 -18.91 -13.41
C GLY A 47 -10.64 -17.45 -12.99
N GLU A 48 -10.07 -17.05 -11.85
CA GLU A 48 -10.02 -15.66 -11.39
C GLU A 48 -8.63 -15.07 -11.64
N LEU A 49 -8.52 -13.73 -11.60
CA LEU A 49 -7.30 -12.99 -11.84
C LEU A 49 -6.61 -12.61 -10.52
N LEU A 50 -5.28 -12.57 -10.51
CA LEU A 50 -4.49 -12.02 -9.40
C LEU A 50 -3.71 -10.81 -9.91
N LEU A 51 -3.79 -9.68 -9.21
CA LEU A 51 -2.96 -8.51 -9.46
C LEU A 51 -1.93 -8.36 -8.35
N ILE A 52 -0.66 -8.54 -8.73
CA ILE A 52 0.47 -8.55 -7.81
C ILE A 52 1.54 -7.56 -8.31
N PRO A 53 1.96 -6.60 -7.47
CA PRO A 53 3.04 -5.69 -7.82
C PRO A 53 4.39 -6.43 -7.92
N ALA A 54 5.07 -6.29 -9.05
CA ALA A 54 6.34 -6.97 -9.31
C ALA A 54 7.46 -6.62 -8.32
N ALA A 55 7.43 -5.42 -7.75
CA ALA A 55 8.47 -4.94 -6.83
C ALA A 55 8.27 -5.35 -5.36
N VAL A 56 7.13 -5.96 -5.01
CA VAL A 56 6.88 -6.39 -3.62
C VAL A 56 7.65 -7.68 -3.33
N LYS A 57 8.24 -7.73 -2.13
CA LYS A 57 8.77 -8.95 -1.54
C LYS A 57 7.88 -9.38 -0.38
N THR A 58 7.69 -10.67 -0.21
CA THR A 58 7.05 -11.24 0.98
C THR A 58 7.92 -10.98 2.22
N PRO A 59 7.40 -11.17 3.45
CA PRO A 59 8.19 -11.15 4.68
C PRO A 59 9.35 -12.14 4.67
N THR A 60 9.24 -13.24 3.92
CA THR A 60 10.31 -14.22 3.72
C THR A 60 11.34 -13.79 2.66
N GLY A 61 11.13 -12.64 2.01
CA GLY A 61 12.04 -12.08 1.01
C GLY A 61 11.78 -12.55 -0.42
N ALA A 62 10.78 -13.41 -0.66
CA ALA A 62 10.44 -13.91 -1.98
C ALA A 62 9.89 -12.77 -2.86
N SER A 63 10.43 -12.65 -4.08
CA SER A 63 9.95 -11.75 -5.11
C SER A 63 8.73 -12.31 -5.84
N TRP A 64 8.06 -11.47 -6.63
CA TRP A 64 7.04 -11.95 -7.57
C TRP A 64 7.56 -13.06 -8.49
N GLY A 65 8.81 -12.96 -8.97
CA GLY A 65 9.41 -13.98 -9.84
C GLY A 65 9.54 -15.33 -9.14
N ASP A 66 10.00 -15.35 -7.88
CA ASP A 66 10.11 -16.57 -7.08
C ASP A 66 8.74 -17.25 -6.92
N LEU A 67 7.71 -16.44 -6.66
CA LEU A 67 6.35 -16.92 -6.45
C LEU A 67 5.72 -17.41 -7.77
N HIS A 68 5.97 -16.72 -8.88
CA HIS A 68 5.51 -17.17 -10.19
C HIS A 68 6.09 -18.54 -10.54
N TYR A 69 7.40 -18.78 -10.29
CA TYR A 69 8.00 -20.09 -10.51
C TYR A 69 7.49 -21.15 -9.53
N GLN A 70 7.29 -20.79 -8.26
CA GLN A 70 6.74 -21.70 -7.25
C GLN A 70 5.33 -22.19 -7.61
N TYR A 71 4.51 -21.32 -8.23
CA TYR A 71 3.14 -21.62 -8.62
C TYR A 71 2.97 -21.71 -10.15
N GLY A 72 4.03 -22.05 -10.89
CA GLY A 72 4.03 -21.97 -12.37
C GLY A 72 3.05 -22.94 -13.05
N ASP A 73 2.63 -23.99 -12.36
CA ASP A 73 1.56 -24.91 -12.78
C ASP A 73 0.14 -24.36 -12.55
N ARG A 74 0.01 -23.23 -11.84
CA ARG A 74 -1.27 -22.65 -11.38
C ARG A 74 -1.45 -21.18 -11.77
N LEU A 75 -0.36 -20.49 -12.10
CA LEU A 75 -0.36 -19.07 -12.46
C LEU A 75 0.12 -18.90 -13.89
N GLU A 76 -0.73 -18.29 -14.71
CA GLU A 76 -0.40 -17.82 -16.04
C GLU A 76 -0.27 -16.29 -16.01
N LEU A 77 0.78 -15.74 -16.61
CA LEU A 77 0.91 -14.30 -16.77
C LEU A 77 0.01 -13.85 -17.92
N ILE A 78 -1.10 -13.18 -17.58
CA ILE A 78 -2.09 -12.73 -18.56
C ILE A 78 -1.77 -11.34 -19.12
N ASP A 79 -1.33 -10.41 -18.26
CA ASP A 79 -1.05 -9.03 -18.65
C ASP A 79 -0.07 -8.35 -17.67
N SER A 80 0.43 -7.17 -18.04
CA SER A 80 1.24 -6.28 -17.20
C SER A 80 0.82 -4.83 -17.39
N LEU A 81 0.72 -4.08 -16.28
CA LEU A 81 0.43 -2.65 -16.31
C LEU A 81 1.42 -1.87 -15.45
N ILE A 82 1.61 -0.60 -15.82
CA ILE A 82 2.38 0.35 -15.04
C ILE A 82 1.40 1.37 -14.47
N THR A 83 1.44 1.56 -13.15
CA THR A 83 0.60 2.54 -12.46
C THR A 83 1.47 3.51 -11.70
N GLU A 84 1.08 4.79 -11.72
CA GLU A 84 1.76 5.80 -10.92
C GLU A 84 1.45 5.57 -9.44
N LEU A 85 2.51 5.51 -8.63
CA LEU A 85 2.36 5.42 -7.18
C LEU A 85 1.81 6.72 -6.62
N SER A 86 1.00 6.58 -5.57
CA SER A 86 0.57 7.74 -4.79
C SER A 86 1.80 8.53 -4.28
N PRO A 87 1.82 9.87 -4.39
CA PRO A 87 2.95 10.68 -3.94
C PRO A 87 3.26 10.41 -2.47
N LEU A 88 4.54 10.33 -2.12
CA LEU A 88 4.95 10.27 -0.73
C LEU A 88 4.89 11.68 -0.13
N ALA A 89 4.16 11.84 0.97
CA ALA A 89 4.01 13.12 1.66
C ALA A 89 4.42 13.00 3.13
N ILE A 90 4.93 14.10 3.67
CA ILE A 90 5.10 14.28 5.12
C ILE A 90 4.01 15.24 5.56
N LEU A 91 3.19 14.82 6.52
CA LEU A 91 2.16 15.65 7.11
C LEU A 91 2.61 16.12 8.49
N GLU A 92 2.40 17.39 8.78
CA GLU A 92 2.65 18.00 10.08
C GLU A 92 1.38 18.66 10.60
N ARG A 93 1.04 18.39 11.86
CA ARG A 93 -0.09 19.01 12.53
C ARG A 93 0.31 20.35 13.13
N ARG A 94 -0.21 21.45 12.55
CA ARG A 94 0.05 22.81 13.05
C ARG A 94 -0.46 22.99 14.49
N GLY A 95 0.32 23.73 15.31
CA GLY A 95 -0.07 24.11 16.67
C GLY A 95 0.20 23.08 17.77
N ARG A 96 0.86 21.96 17.45
CA ARG A 96 1.38 21.02 18.46
C ARG A 96 2.91 21.02 18.42
N SER A 97 3.54 21.06 19.59
CA SER A 97 5.00 21.03 19.74
C SER A 97 5.56 19.62 19.95
N GLY A 98 4.77 18.59 19.64
CA GLY A 98 5.18 17.22 19.89
C GLY A 98 6.17 16.71 18.83
N GLN A 99 6.90 15.67 19.21
CA GLN A 99 8.02 15.13 18.44
C GLN A 99 7.71 13.76 17.84
N ARG A 100 6.46 13.28 17.90
CA ARG A 100 6.10 11.94 17.46
C ARG A 100 5.75 11.88 15.98
N ALA A 101 6.44 11.00 15.26
CA ALA A 101 6.14 10.70 13.88
C ALA A 101 5.79 9.23 13.68
N TYR A 102 4.63 8.98 13.09
CA TYR A 102 4.24 7.63 12.68
C TYR A 102 4.63 7.41 11.22
N CYS A 103 5.23 6.27 10.89
CA CYS A 103 5.55 5.93 9.50
C CYS A 103 5.72 4.42 9.32
N HIS A 104 5.71 3.96 8.07
CA HIS A 104 6.10 2.58 7.76
C HIS A 104 7.64 2.44 7.82
N PRO A 105 8.20 1.29 8.24
CA PRO A 105 9.65 1.08 8.28
C PRO A 105 10.39 1.48 7.01
N THR A 106 9.82 1.18 5.84
CA THR A 106 10.45 1.52 4.54
C THR A 106 10.48 3.01 4.21
N THR A 107 9.79 3.85 5.00
CA THR A 107 9.71 5.30 4.81
C THR A 107 10.42 6.10 5.90
N ILE A 108 11.07 5.42 6.87
CA ILE A 108 11.83 6.05 7.96
C ILE A 108 12.96 6.92 7.39
N ASP A 109 13.77 6.38 6.48
CA ASP A 109 14.88 7.13 5.89
C ASP A 109 14.42 8.39 5.17
N TYR A 110 13.29 8.33 4.47
CA TYR A 110 12.71 9.49 3.81
C TYR A 110 12.26 10.55 4.83
N LEU A 111 11.61 10.12 5.92
CA LEU A 111 11.19 11.02 6.99
C LEU A 111 12.39 11.72 7.65
N THR A 112 13.40 10.96 8.06
CA THR A 112 14.58 11.47 8.79
C THR A 112 15.41 12.44 7.95
N ARG A 113 15.47 12.25 6.62
CA ARG A 113 16.21 13.16 5.72
C ARG A 113 15.50 14.49 5.47
N ASN A 114 14.18 14.54 5.66
CA ASN A 114 13.35 15.68 5.26
C ASN A 114 12.71 16.42 6.45
N VAL A 115 12.94 15.97 7.68
CA VAL A 115 12.41 16.60 8.90
C VAL A 115 13.55 16.87 9.87
N GLU A 116 13.71 18.13 10.24
CA GLU A 116 14.71 18.57 11.20
C GLU A 116 14.21 18.48 12.65
N GLY A 117 15.15 18.32 13.58
CA GLY A 117 14.91 18.32 15.02
C GLY A 117 14.69 16.93 15.63
N PRO A 118 14.57 16.86 16.97
CA PRO A 118 14.35 15.60 17.66
C PRO A 118 12.98 15.02 17.28
N LEU A 119 12.99 13.77 16.80
CA LEU A 119 11.80 13.06 16.34
C LEU A 119 11.76 11.66 16.99
N GLU A 120 10.73 11.41 17.78
CA GLU A 120 10.36 10.07 18.22
C GLU A 120 9.64 9.35 17.07
N ILE A 121 10.37 8.52 16.32
CA ILE A 121 9.81 7.74 15.21
C ILE A 121 9.14 6.48 15.76
N ILE A 122 7.86 6.31 15.43
CA ILE A 122 7.04 5.16 15.81
C ILE A 122 6.71 4.34 14.55
N PRO A 123 7.43 3.23 14.29
CA PRO A 123 7.18 2.39 13.14
C PRO A 123 5.79 1.74 13.23
N CYS A 124 5.08 1.72 12.10
CA CYS A 124 3.76 1.12 11.95
C CYS A 124 3.79 0.03 10.86
N PRO A 125 2.98 -1.05 10.99
CA PRO A 125 2.97 -2.16 10.02
C PRO A 125 2.57 -1.78 8.59
N SER A 126 1.89 -0.65 8.39
CA SER A 126 1.52 -0.15 7.07
C SER A 126 1.41 1.37 7.06
N LYS A 127 1.51 1.99 5.87
CA LYS A 127 1.24 3.43 5.68
C LYS A 127 -0.18 3.80 6.13
N TRP A 128 -1.15 2.90 5.95
CA TRP A 128 -2.53 3.07 6.40
C TRP A 128 -2.62 3.11 7.94
N GLN A 129 -1.97 2.17 8.62
CA GLN A 129 -1.95 2.14 10.08
C GLN A 129 -1.21 3.37 10.64
N ALA A 130 -0.12 3.81 10.00
CA ALA A 130 0.58 5.04 10.35
C ALA A 130 -0.35 6.27 10.30
N TYR A 131 -1.16 6.39 9.24
CA TYR A 131 -2.14 7.46 9.10
C TYR A 131 -3.19 7.43 10.22
N ARG A 132 -3.71 6.25 10.58
CA ARG A 132 -4.66 6.12 11.70
C ARG A 132 -4.06 6.53 13.03
N CYS A 133 -2.83 6.12 13.33
CA CYS A 133 -2.13 6.54 14.55
C CYS A 133 -1.91 8.07 14.59
N TYR A 134 -1.55 8.66 13.44
CA TYR A 134 -1.43 10.10 13.27
C TYR A 134 -2.75 10.85 13.55
N GLN A 135 -3.89 10.32 13.10
CA GLN A 135 -5.19 10.93 13.33
C GLN A 135 -5.54 11.04 14.81
N THR A 136 -5.27 9.98 15.59
CA THR A 136 -5.62 9.94 17.02
C THR A 136 -4.69 10.84 17.84
N ASN A 137 -3.37 10.67 17.69
CA ASN A 137 -2.41 11.19 18.69
C ASN A 137 -1.19 11.88 18.07
N GLY A 138 -0.98 11.77 16.76
CA GLY A 138 0.30 12.12 16.14
C GLY A 138 0.45 13.59 15.79
N ASP A 139 1.72 14.00 15.81
CA ASP A 139 2.15 15.34 15.43
C ASP A 139 2.66 15.33 13.99
N ARG A 140 3.31 14.24 13.55
CA ARG A 140 3.78 14.06 12.17
C ARG A 140 3.49 12.67 11.60
N LEU A 141 3.44 12.58 10.28
CA LEU A 141 3.27 11.34 9.51
C LEU A 141 4.16 11.37 8.27
N CYS A 142 4.82 10.25 7.95
CA CYS A 142 5.37 10.01 6.61
C CYS A 142 4.60 8.87 5.95
N GLY A 143 3.91 9.17 4.84
CA GLY A 143 3.02 8.22 4.16
C GLY A 143 2.51 8.71 2.80
N ALA A 144 2.02 7.79 1.96
CA ALA A 144 1.50 8.14 0.65
C ALA A 144 0.10 8.77 0.74
N THR A 145 -0.17 9.70 -0.17
CA THR A 145 -1.16 10.80 -0.09
C THR A 145 -2.48 10.54 0.64
N ALA A 146 -2.72 11.43 1.59
CA ALA A 146 -4.01 11.96 1.95
C ALA A 146 -4.72 12.60 0.74
N ARG A 147 -5.98 12.23 0.48
CA ARG A 147 -6.97 13.25 0.09
C ARG A 147 -7.66 13.67 1.38
N GLY A 148 -7.37 14.89 1.81
CA GLY A 148 -8.07 15.52 2.91
C GLY A 148 -9.53 15.76 2.54
N THR A 149 -10.45 15.16 3.28
CA THR A 149 -11.74 15.77 3.54
C THR A 149 -11.56 16.72 4.73
N GLY A 150 -11.19 17.96 4.46
CA GLY A 150 -11.08 18.98 5.52
C GLY A 150 -10.18 20.13 5.12
N GLY A 151 -10.81 21.25 4.77
CA GLY A 151 -10.15 22.47 4.33
C GLY A 151 -9.09 22.97 5.31
N GLY A 152 -7.91 23.23 4.77
CA GLY A 152 -6.86 24.01 5.42
C GLY A 152 -6.09 24.70 4.32
N ARG A 153 -6.34 25.99 4.13
CA ARG A 153 -5.69 26.84 3.13
C ARG A 153 -4.18 26.80 3.30
N GLY A 154 -3.48 26.69 2.17
CA GLY A 154 -2.04 26.81 2.09
C GLY A 154 -1.55 28.17 2.57
N LEU A 155 -0.45 28.12 3.32
CA LEU A 155 0.67 29.05 3.30
C LEU A 155 1.91 28.18 3.51
#